data_AF-A0A2M6WNJ1-F1
#
_entry.id   AF-A0A2M6WNJ1-F1
#
_cell.length_a   1.000
_cell.length_b   1.000
_cell.length_c   1.000
_cell.angle_alpha   90.00
_cell.angle_beta   90.00
_cell.angle_gamma   90.00
#
_symmetry.space_group_name_H-M   'P 1'
#
loop_
_entity.id
_entity.type
_entity.pdbx_description
1 polymer ?
#
loop_
_entity_poly.entity_id
_entity_poly.type
_entity_poly.pdbx_seq_one_letter_code
_entity_poly.pdbx_strand_id
1 'polypeptide(L)'
;MDKTLTQRINNITGQLAGVSKMMAETSPDCFKVITQLKAIKSAVSSLMEKYMASEFECCLNRNKSSEREQLKKIFAEIAKK
;
A
#
# COMPACT_ATOMS: atom_id res chain seq x y z
N MET A 1 18.41 6.19 -5.36
CA MET A 1 18.57 5.01 -4.49
C MET A 1 17.20 4.43 -4.22
N ASP A 2 16.84 3.30 -4.84
CA ASP A 2 15.51 2.72 -4.64
C ASP A 2 15.39 2.26 -3.18
N LYS A 3 14.43 2.82 -2.45
CA LYS A 3 14.15 2.43 -1.06
C LYS A 3 13.67 0.99 -1.09
N THR A 4 14.29 0.12 -0.29
CA THR A 4 13.84 -1.27 -0.11
C THR A 4 12.35 -1.29 0.26
N LEU A 5 11.65 -2.37 -0.10
CA LEU A 5 10.22 -2.53 0.22
C LEU A 5 9.95 -2.32 1.72
N THR A 6 10.85 -2.80 2.57
CA THR A 6 10.84 -2.57 4.02
C THR A 6 10.87 -1.09 4.39
N GLN A 7 11.74 -0.28 3.75
CA GLN A 7 11.79 1.15 4.01
C GLN A 7 10.49 1.85 3.61
N ARG A 8 9.82 1.38 2.56
CA ARG A 8 8.51 1.90 2.15
C ARG A 8 7.44 1.59 3.17
N ILE A 9 7.41 0.35 3.67
CA ILE A 9 6.53 -0.06 4.77
C ILE A 9 6.75 0.84 5.99
N ASN A 10 7.99 1.03 6.43
CA ASN A 10 8.31 1.88 7.58
C ASN A 10 7.80 3.32 7.42
N ASN A 11 7.92 3.89 6.21
CA ASN A 11 7.40 5.23 5.95
C ASN A 11 5.86 5.26 6.04
N ILE A 12 5.16 4.27 5.46
CA ILE A 12 3.70 4.17 5.50
C ILE A 12 3.22 4.01 6.95
N THR A 13 3.90 3.19 7.75
CA THR A 13 3.63 3.04 9.18
C THR A 13 3.75 4.38 9.92
N GLY A 14 4.81 5.16 9.63
CA GLY A 14 4.97 6.50 10.19
C GLY A 14 3.84 7.46 9.80
N GLN A 15 3.38 7.41 8.54
CA GLN A 15 2.25 8.21 8.07
C GLN A 15 0.94 7.83 8.78
N LEU A 16 0.66 6.52 8.93
CA LEU A 16 -0.51 6.02 9.66
C LEU A 16 -0.48 6.45 11.13
N ALA A 17 0.68 6.35 11.79
CA ALA A 17 0.86 6.82 13.16
C ALA A 17 0.62 8.34 13.27
N GLY A 18 1.08 9.11 12.29
CA GLY A 18 0.81 10.55 12.21
C GLY A 18 -0.68 10.86 12.10
N VAL A 19 -1.40 10.19 11.19
CA VAL A 19 -2.85 10.37 11.04
C VAL A 19 -3.61 9.99 12.31
N SER A 20 -3.22 8.90 12.97
CA SER A 20 -3.84 8.50 14.25
C SER A 20 -3.73 9.60 15.31
N LYS A 21 -2.56 10.24 15.42
CA LYS A 21 -2.36 11.39 16.32
C LYS A 21 -3.22 12.58 15.91
N MET A 22 -3.27 12.92 14.61
CA MET A 22 -4.10 14.01 14.11
C MET A 22 -5.58 13.81 14.45
N MET A 23 -6.09 12.59 14.32
CA MET A 23 -7.49 12.27 14.64
C MET A 23 -7.80 12.32 16.14
N ALA A 24 -6.79 12.20 17.00
CA ALA A 24 -6.94 12.26 18.46
C ALA A 24 -6.86 13.70 19.02
N GLU A 25 -6.56 14.69 18.18
CA GLU A 25 -6.56 16.11 18.58
C GLU A 25 -7.98 16.56 18.97
N THR A 26 -8.10 17.53 19.89
CA THR A 26 -9.40 18.04 20.37
C THR A 26 -10.26 18.63 19.25
N SER A 27 -9.62 19.16 18.19
CA SER A 27 -10.29 19.67 17.00
C SER A 27 -9.45 19.31 15.75
N PRO A 28 -9.64 18.10 15.19
CA PRO A 28 -8.84 17.63 14.09
C PRO A 28 -9.19 18.37 12.79
N ASP A 29 -8.18 18.83 12.05
CA ASP A 29 -8.37 19.44 10.74
C ASP A 29 -8.73 18.38 9.70
N CYS A 30 -10.02 18.32 9.36
CA CYS A 30 -10.58 17.36 8.40
C CYS A 30 -9.85 17.38 7.05
N PHE A 31 -9.54 18.57 6.52
CA PHE A 31 -8.87 18.70 5.22
C PHE A 31 -7.45 18.11 5.27
N LYS A 32 -6.71 18.38 6.34
CA LYS A 32 -5.37 17.79 6.53
C LYS A 32 -5.44 16.28 6.72
N VAL A 33 -6.35 15.77 7.54
CA VAL A 33 -6.52 14.32 7.78
C VAL A 33 -6.84 13.60 6.46
N ILE A 34 -7.81 14.07 5.69
CA ILE A 34 -8.17 13.50 4.38
C ILE A 34 -7.01 13.56 3.40
N THR A 35 -6.26 14.66 3.38
CA THR A 35 -5.07 14.82 2.52
C THR A 35 -4.00 13.78 2.87
N GLN A 36 -3.74 13.55 4.16
CA GLN A 36 -2.77 12.54 4.60
C GLN A 36 -3.25 11.12 4.28
N LEU A 37 -4.53 10.81 4.48
CA LEU A 37 -5.12 9.53 4.09
C LEU A 37 -4.99 9.26 2.57
N LYS A 38 -5.21 10.28 1.74
CA LYS A 38 -4.99 10.19 0.28
C LYS A 38 -3.52 9.91 -0.05
N ALA A 39 -2.58 10.54 0.65
CA ALA A 39 -1.15 10.28 0.48
C ALA A 39 -0.78 8.85 0.87
N ILE A 40 -1.31 8.35 2.00
CA ILE A 40 -1.12 6.96 2.45
C ILE A 40 -1.67 5.97 1.42
N LYS A 41 -2.89 6.19 0.91
CA LYS A 41 -3.47 5.35 -0.15
C LYS A 41 -2.54 5.25 -1.35
N SER A 42 -2.00 6.38 -1.80
CA SER A 42 -1.08 6.43 -2.94
C SER A 42 0.24 5.70 -2.66
N ALA A 43 0.78 5.83 -1.44
CA ALA A 43 1.99 5.13 -1.01
C ALA A 43 1.81 3.62 -0.93
N VAL A 44 0.67 3.15 -0.41
CA VAL A 44 0.29 1.73 -0.37
C VAL A 44 0.15 1.17 -1.79
N SER A 45 -0.56 1.86 -2.69
CA SER A 45 -0.67 1.43 -4.10
C SER A 45 0.70 1.30 -4.76
N SER A 46 1.59 2.27 -4.55
CA SER A 46 2.97 2.20 -5.10
C SER A 46 3.79 1.06 -4.50
N LEU A 47 3.61 0.75 -3.20
CA LEU A 47 4.24 -0.40 -2.57
C LEU A 47 3.75 -1.71 -3.19
N MET A 48 2.44 -1.84 -3.42
CA MET A 48 1.85 -3.02 -4.06
C MET A 48 2.40 -3.19 -5.47
N GLU A 49 2.38 -2.13 -6.31
CA GLU A 49 2.96 -2.12 -7.66
C GLU A 49 4.42 -2.63 -7.65
N LYS A 50 5.24 -2.14 -6.71
CA LYS A 50 6.65 -2.54 -6.59
C LYS A 50 6.84 -3.98 -6.11
N TYR A 51 6.10 -4.41 -5.10
CA TYR A 51 6.18 -5.77 -4.58
C TYR A 51 5.77 -6.78 -5.66
N MET A 52 4.71 -6.47 -6.40
CA MET A 52 4.29 -7.28 -7.55
C MET A 52 5.38 -7.34 -8.61
N ALA A 53 5.97 -6.21 -9.00
CA ALA A 53 7.04 -6.21 -10.00
C ALA A 53 8.27 -7.06 -9.58
N SER A 54 8.59 -7.12 -8.28
CA SER A 54 9.70 -7.94 -7.78
C SER A 54 9.37 -9.42 -7.60
N GLU A 55 8.11 -9.77 -7.31
CA GLU A 55 7.71 -11.13 -6.89
C GLU A 55 6.66 -11.77 -7.81
N PHE A 56 6.33 -11.18 -8.96
CA PHE A 56 5.25 -11.64 -9.85
C PHE A 56 5.34 -13.13 -10.20
N GLU A 57 6.52 -13.58 -10.61
CA GLU A 57 6.75 -14.99 -10.92
C GLU A 57 6.72 -15.88 -9.69
N CYS A 58 7.22 -15.41 -8.54
CA CYS A 58 7.18 -16.15 -7.29
C CYS A 58 5.74 -16.36 -6.80
N CYS A 59 4.90 -15.31 -6.88
CA CYS A 59 3.49 -15.36 -6.53
C CYS A 59 2.66 -16.28 -7.46
N LEU A 60 3.00 -16.40 -8.74
CA LEU A 60 2.26 -17.27 -9.65
C LEU A 60 2.78 -18.71 -9.67
N ASN A 61 4.07 -18.93 -9.43
CA ASN A 61 4.68 -20.26 -9.54
C ASN A 61 4.53 -21.12 -8.27
N ARG A 62 4.35 -20.50 -7.09
CA ARG A 62 4.28 -21.23 -5.80
C ARG A 62 2.88 -21.51 -5.26
N ASN A 63 1.84 -20.93 -5.86
CA ASN A 63 0.47 -21.01 -5.36
C ASN A 63 -0.38 -22.08 -6.07
N LYS A 64 -1.36 -22.65 -5.35
CA LYS A 64 -2.33 -23.60 -5.93
C LYS A 64 -3.19 -22.89 -6.99
N SER A 65 -3.83 -23.64 -7.88
CA SER A 65 -4.61 -23.07 -9.00
C SER A 65 -5.69 -22.07 -8.54
N SER A 66 -6.34 -22.32 -7.41
CA SER A 66 -7.36 -21.43 -6.83
C SER A 66 -6.81 -20.10 -6.32
N GLU A 67 -5.64 -20.12 -5.68
CA GLU A 67 -4.95 -18.93 -5.13
C GLU A 67 -4.39 -18.06 -6.26
N ARG A 68 -3.90 -18.68 -7.34
CA ARG A 68 -3.45 -17.96 -8.55
C ARG A 68 -4.56 -17.13 -9.17
N GLU A 69 -5.77 -17.66 -9.27
CA GLU A 69 -6.88 -16.95 -9.89
C GLU A 69 -7.33 -15.75 -9.04
N GLN A 70 -7.32 -15.90 -7.72
CA GLN A 70 -7.56 -14.78 -6.80
C GLN A 70 -6.47 -13.71 -6.89
N LEU A 71 -5.19 -14.12 -6.94
CA LEU A 71 -4.07 -13.20 -7.10
C LEU A 71 -4.15 -12.43 -8.42
N LYS A 72 -4.52 -13.08 -9.53
CA LYS A 72 -4.73 -12.41 -10.82
C LYS A 72 -5.82 -11.33 -10.75
N LYS A 73 -6.91 -11.57 -10.03
CA LYS A 73 -7.98 -10.56 -9.84
C LYS A 73 -7.47 -9.35 -9.07
N ILE A 74 -6.77 -9.58 -7.97
CA ILE A 74 -6.15 -8.52 -7.16
C ILE A 74 -5.14 -7.73 -8.01
N PHE A 75 -4.32 -8.41 -8.82
CA PHE A 75 -3.39 -7.77 -9.74
C PHE A 75 -4.09 -6.88 -10.77
N ALA A 76 -5.17 -7.37 -11.37
CA ALA A 76 -5.95 -6.59 -12.33
C ALA A 76 -6.59 -5.35 -11.68
N GLU A 77 -7.00 -5.41 -10.42
CA GLU A 77 -7.53 -4.24 -9.70
C GLU A 77 -6.46 -3.18 -9.44
N ILE A 78 -5.23 -3.61 -9.10
CA ILE A 78 -4.13 -2.69 -8.84
C ILE A 78 -3.61 -2.06 -10.13
N ALA A 79 -3.58 -2.82 -11.24
CA ALA A 79 -3.09 -2.36 -12.54
C ALA A 79 -4.07 -1.43 -13.30
N LYS A 80 -5.36 -1.42 -12.94
CA LYS A 80 -6.43 -0.61 -13.59
C LYS A 80 -6.39 0.89 -13.26
N LYS A 81 -5.21 1.42 -12.97
CA LYS A 81 -5.01 2.83 -12.62
C LYS A 81 -5.10 3.74 -13.83
#